data_AF-A0A951P3V0-F1
#
_entry.id   AF-A0A951P3V0-F1
#
_cell.length_a   1.000
_cell.length_b   1.000
_cell.length_c   1.000
_cell.angle_alpha   90.00
_cell.angle_beta   90.00
_cell.angle_gamma   90.00
#
_symmetry.space_group_name_H-M   'P 1'
#
loop_
_entity.id
_entity.type
_entity.pdbx_description
1 polymer ?
#
loop_
_entity_poly.entity_id
_entity_poly.type
_entity_poly.pdbx_seq_one_letter_code
_entity_poly.pdbx_strand_id
1 'polypeptide(L)'
;MVVGVILLDLGVQVTTVSNQALIYRLPEETHSRLNALFVTFYFVGGAIGSFLGAYGWNLWRWNGVCAVRLLLLIIAFAALLLRRKRSSV
;
A
#
# COMPACT_ATOMS: atom_id res chain seq x y z
N MET A 1 -6.82 -18.76 8.49
CA MET A 1 -6.49 -17.43 9.07
C MET A 1 -4.97 -17.18 9.05
N VAL A 2 -4.15 -18.09 9.59
CA VAL A 2 -2.68 -17.92 9.65
C VAL A 2 -2.02 -17.80 8.26
N VAL A 3 -2.34 -18.70 7.32
CA VAL A 3 -1.73 -18.69 5.97
C VAL A 3 -2.00 -17.38 5.22
N GLY A 4 -3.23 -16.87 5.29
CA GLY A 4 -3.59 -15.60 4.63
C GLY A 4 -2.89 -14.38 5.23
N VAL A 5 -2.68 -14.37 6.56
CA VAL A 5 -1.92 -13.30 7.24
C VAL A 5 -0.44 -13.36 6.84
N ILE A 6 0.14 -14.56 6.82
CA ILE A 6 1.54 -14.76 6.41
C ILE A 6 1.72 -14.30 4.95
N LEU A 7 0.81 -14.67 4.05
CA LEU A 7 0.91 -14.29 2.64
C LEU A 7 0.82 -12.76 2.44
N LEU A 8 -0.08 -12.10 3.17
CA LEU A 8 -0.19 -10.64 3.16
C LEU A 8 1.06 -9.96 3.70
N ASP A 9 1.60 -10.46 4.81
CA ASP A 9 2.80 -9.89 5.44
C ASP A 9 4.03 -10.05 4.54
N LEU A 10 4.23 -11.24 3.97
CA LEU A 10 5.28 -11.50 2.99
C LEU A 10 5.13 -10.62 1.75
N GLY A 11 3.90 -10.42 1.25
CA GLY A 11 3.64 -9.54 0.11
C GLY A 11 4.03 -8.08 0.38
N VAL A 12 3.70 -7.58 1.57
CA VAL A 12 4.09 -6.24 2.00
C VAL A 12 5.61 -6.13 2.13
N GLN A 13 6.25 -7.08 2.82
CA GLN A 13 7.71 -7.09 3.00
C GLN A 13 8.47 -7.18 1.67
N VAL A 14 8.03 -8.04 0.74
CA VAL A 14 8.66 -8.17 -0.59
C VAL A 14 8.53 -6.87 -1.38
N THR A 15 7.39 -6.19 -1.29
CA THR A 15 7.14 -4.92 -2.00
C THR A 15 8.00 -3.79 -1.44
N THR A 16 8.11 -3.67 -0.12
CA THR A 16 8.94 -2.65 0.53
C THR A 16 10.43 -2.89 0.27
N VAL A 17 10.90 -4.13 0.36
CA VAL A 17 12.29 -4.50 0.04
C VAL A 17 12.60 -4.23 -1.43
N SER A 18 11.70 -4.56 -2.35
CA SER A 18 11.88 -4.27 -3.79
C SER A 18 11.91 -2.77 -4.07
N ASN A 19 11.04 -1.98 -3.44
CA ASN A 19 11.05 -0.52 -3.58
C ASN A 19 12.31 0.11 -2.99
N GLN A 20 12.78 -0.36 -1.83
CA GLN A 20 14.05 0.11 -1.26
C GLN A 20 15.23 -0.26 -2.16
N ALA A 21 15.28 -1.50 -2.66
CA ALA A 21 16.33 -1.92 -3.60
C ALA A 21 16.33 -1.10 -4.91
N LEU A 22 15.16 -0.68 -5.39
CA LEU A 22 15.06 0.20 -6.56
C LEU A 22 15.58 1.62 -6.26
N ILE A 23 15.28 2.16 -5.07
CA ILE A 23 15.80 3.46 -4.60
C ILE A 23 17.32 3.39 -4.49
N TYR A 24 17.88 2.30 -3.94
CA TYR A 24 19.32 2.11 -3.79
C TYR A 24 20.09 1.94 -5.11
N ARG A 25 19.41 1.72 -6.25
CA ARG A 25 20.05 1.57 -7.58
C ARG A 25 20.26 2.89 -8.34
N LEU A 26 19.70 4.01 -7.87
CA LEU A 26 19.87 5.33 -8.50
C LEU A 26 21.16 6.02 -8.00
N PRO A 27 21.60 7.16 -8.57
CA PRO A 27 22.73 7.91 -8.03
C PRO A 27 22.40 8.54 -6.66
N GLU A 28 23.37 8.51 -5.73
CA GLU A 28 23.26 8.87 -4.30
C GLU A 28 22.60 10.24 -4.04
N GLU A 29 22.76 11.18 -4.96
CA GLU A 29 22.21 12.54 -4.87
C GLU A 29 20.66 12.60 -4.85
N THR A 30 19.99 11.61 -5.44
CA THR A 30 18.51 11.59 -5.52
C THR A 30 17.87 10.62 -4.49
N HIS A 31 18.66 9.77 -3.82
CA HIS A 31 18.18 8.77 -2.87
C HIS A 31 17.38 9.38 -1.72
N SER A 32 17.94 10.44 -1.10
CA SER A 32 17.32 11.07 0.07
C SER A 32 15.94 11.64 -0.25
N ARG A 33 15.78 12.23 -1.44
CA ARG A 33 14.50 12.80 -1.90
C ARG A 33 13.47 11.72 -2.21
N LEU A 34 13.87 10.66 -2.90
CA LEU A 34 12.96 9.55 -3.24
C LEU A 34 12.55 8.75 -1.99
N ASN A 35 13.47 8.49 -1.06
CA ASN A 35 13.16 7.81 0.18
C ASN A 35 12.24 8.66 1.08
N ALA A 36 12.53 9.96 1.22
CA ALA A 36 11.65 10.88 1.95
C ALA A 36 10.25 10.95 1.31
N LEU A 37 10.17 11.01 -0.01
CA LEU A 37 8.89 11.00 -0.73
C LEU A 37 8.13 9.68 -0.52
N PHE A 38 8.83 8.54 -0.56
CA PHE A 38 8.26 7.22 -0.31
C PHE A 38 7.66 7.12 1.10
N VAL A 39 8.44 7.51 2.11
CA VAL A 39 7.98 7.52 3.52
C VAL A 39 6.82 8.50 3.71
N THR A 40 6.85 9.66 3.06
CA THR A 40 5.75 10.65 3.12
C THR A 40 4.45 10.05 2.57
N PHE A 41 4.49 9.44 1.38
CA PHE A 41 3.31 8.77 0.82
C PHE A 41 2.83 7.61 1.69
N TYR A 42 3.75 6.84 2.27
CA TYR A 42 3.42 5.77 3.19
C TYR A 42 2.66 6.30 4.42
N PHE A 43 3.15 7.40 5.01
CA PHE A 43 2.52 8.04 6.16
C PHE A 43 1.15 8.62 5.82
N VAL A 44 1.03 9.31 4.67
CA VAL A 44 -0.24 9.85 4.18
C VAL A 44 -1.26 8.73 3.94
N GLY A 45 -0.83 7.63 3.30
CA GLY A 45 -1.68 6.46 3.10
C GLY A 45 -2.12 5.82 4.42
N GLY A 46 -1.22 5.73 5.40
CA GLY A 46 -1.53 5.23 6.74
C GLY A 46 -2.53 6.11 7.51
N ALA A 47 -2.39 7.43 7.42
CA ALA A 47 -3.31 8.39 8.03
C ALA A 47 -4.71 8.29 7.42
N ILE A 48 -4.81 8.28 6.08
CA ILE A 48 -6.06 8.10 5.35
C ILE A 48 -6.69 6.74 5.70
N GLY A 49 -5.91 5.66 5.70
CA GLY A 49 -6.38 4.33 6.04
C GLY A 49 -6.92 4.24 7.47
N SER A 50 -6.27 4.92 8.42
CA SER A 50 -6.72 4.97 9.82
C SER A 50 -8.02 5.76 9.97
N PHE A 51 -8.16 6.88 9.25
CA PHE A 51 -9.38 7.68 9.23
C PHE A 51 -10.56 6.89 8.64
N LEU A 52 -10.37 6.25 7.47
CA LEU A 52 -11.41 5.40 6.87
C LEU A 52 -11.74 4.19 7.75
N GLY A 53 -10.75 3.59 8.42
CA GLY A 53 -10.96 2.49 9.35
C GLY A 53 -11.80 2.90 10.56
N ALA A 54 -11.50 4.04 11.18
CA ALA A 54 -12.27 4.61 12.28
C ALA A 54 -13.69 4.99 11.85
N TYR A 55 -13.85 5.55 10.64
CA TYR A 55 -15.15 5.88 10.06
C TYR A 55 -15.99 4.62 9.79
N GLY A 56 -15.38 3.58 9.22
CA GLY A 56 -16.03 2.28 8.98
C GLY A 56 -16.44 1.59 10.28
N TRP A 57 -15.65 1.73 11.34
CA TRP A 57 -16.01 1.24 12.68
C TRP A 57 -17.24 1.94 13.24
N ASN A 58 -17.38 3.25 13.02
CA ASN A 58 -18.50 4.05 13.54
C ASN A 58 -19.83 3.66 12.88
N LEU A 59 -19.84 3.44 11.55
CA LEU A 59 -21.07 3.08 10.84
C LEU A 59 -21.53 1.65 11.16
N TRP A 60 -20.66 0.65 10.99
CA TRP A 60 -21.04 -0.78 10.94
C TRP A 60 -20.17 -1.69 11.82
N ARG A 61 -19.40 -1.11 12.75
CA ARG A 61 -18.49 -1.85 13.65
C ARG A 61 -17.54 -2.74 12.83
N TRP A 62 -17.60 -4.04 13.03
CA TRP A 62 -16.68 -5.02 12.44
C TRP A 62 -16.84 -5.14 10.92
N ASN A 63 -18.08 -5.12 10.43
CA ASN A 63 -18.36 -5.26 8.99
C ASN A 63 -17.88 -4.04 8.20
N GLY A 64 -17.98 -2.84 8.78
CA GLY A 64 -17.51 -1.62 8.14
C GLY A 64 -16.00 -1.58 7.96
N VAL A 65 -15.23 -2.07 8.94
CA VAL A 65 -13.77 -2.17 8.83
C VAL A 65 -13.34 -3.20 7.79
N CYS A 66 -14.02 -4.35 7.72
CA CYS A 66 -13.77 -5.35 6.68
C CYS A 66 -14.10 -4.81 5.28
N ALA A 67 -15.21 -4.11 5.12
CA ALA A 67 -15.62 -3.52 3.84
C ALA A 67 -14.63 -2.45 3.37
N VAL A 68 -14.21 -1.54 4.26
CA VAL A 68 -13.20 -0.50 3.96
C VAL A 68 -11.87 -1.13 3.51
N ARG A 69 -11.41 -2.18 4.21
CA ARG A 69 -10.20 -2.91 3.83
C ARG A 69 -10.32 -3.57 2.46
N LEU A 70 -11.45 -4.20 2.19
CA LEU A 70 -11.72 -4.87 0.91
C LEU A 70 -11.73 -3.86 -0.24
N LEU A 71 -12.35 -2.69 -0.04
CA LEU A 71 -12.45 -1.62 -1.02
C LEU A 71 -11.06 -1.05 -1.35
N LEU A 72 -10.24 -0.80 -0.33
CA LEU A 72 -8.84 -0.39 -0.52
C LEU A 72 -8.02 -1.44 -1.29
N LEU A 73 -8.22 -2.73 -1.00
CA LEU A 73 -7.56 -3.84 -1.71
C LEU A 73 -7.98 -3.89 -3.19
N ILE A 74 -9.27 -3.71 -3.48
CA ILE A 74 -9.79 -3.66 -4.85
C ILE A 74 -9.22 -2.46 -5.60
N ILE A 75 -9.16 -1.28 -4.97
CA ILE A 75 -8.56 -0.08 -5.58
C ILE A 75 -7.08 -0.33 -5.89
N ALA A 76 -6.33 -0.90 -4.95
CA ALA A 76 -4.92 -1.23 -5.16
C ALA A 76 -4.73 -2.23 -6.31
N PHE A 77 -5.57 -3.28 -6.36
CA PHE A 77 -5.54 -4.27 -7.43
C PHE A 77 -5.91 -3.68 -8.79
N ALA A 78 -6.94 -2.84 -8.85
CA ALA A 78 -7.33 -2.11 -10.05
C ALA A 78 -6.23 -1.18 -10.53
N ALA A 79 -5.58 -0.43 -9.63
CA ALA A 79 -4.44 0.43 -9.96
C ALA A 79 -3.26 -0.38 -10.55
N LEU A 80 -3.03 -1.59 -10.03
CA LEU A 80 -2.04 -2.54 -10.56
C LEU A 80 -2.39 -3.01 -11.98
N LEU A 81 -3.66 -3.35 -12.21
CA LEU A 81 -4.15 -3.72 -13.55
C LEU A 81 -4.05 -2.55 -14.55
N LEU A 82 -4.38 -1.33 -14.12
CA LEU A 82 -4.24 -0.11 -14.92
C LEU A 82 -2.77 0.19 -15.24
N ARG A 83 -1.85 0.00 -14.28
CA ARG A 83 -0.41 0.09 -14.51
C ARG A 83 0.09 -0.98 -15.49
N ARG A 84 -0.40 -2.22 -15.36
CA ARG A 84 -0.06 -3.31 -16.28
C ARG A 84 -0.56 -3.03 -17.71
N LYS A 85 -1.75 -2.45 -17.84
CA LYS A 85 -2.33 -2.07 -19.15
C LYS A 85 -1.56 -0.92 -19.81
N ARG A 86 -1.02 0.02 -19.03
CA ARG A 86 -0.21 1.15 -19.55
C ARG A 86 1.19 0.74 -20.02
N SER A 87 1.69 -0.44 -19.64
CA SER A 87 2.98 -0.97 -20.13
C SER A 87 2.88 -1.68 -21.49
N SER A 88 1.68 -1.81 -22.07
CA SER A 88 1.44 -2.49 -23.35
C SER A 88 1.10 -1.52 -24.50
N VAL A 89 1.27 -0.21 -24.30
CA VAL A 89 1.08 0.84 -25.33
C VAL A 89 2.40 1.57 -25.52
#